data_AF-A0A2V5PJH1-F1
#
_entry.id   AF-A0A2V5PJH1-F1
#
_cell.length_a   1.000
_cell.length_b   1.000
_cell.length_c   1.000
_cell.angle_alpha   90.00
_cell.angle_beta   90.00
_cell.angle_gamma   90.00
#
_symmetry.space_group_name_H-M   'P 1'
#
loop_
_entity.id
_entity.type
_entity.pdbx_description
1 polymer ?
#
loop_
_entity_poly.entity_id
_entity_poly.type
_entity_poly.pdbx_seq_one_letter_code
_entity_poly.pdbx_strand_id
1 'polypeptide(L)'
;MTSNVLQIMGRLAGSAIVSPIPRTSRMNSKGSALVRGIVTLFAVVTLSLASTALSGLPAAGQAPDSFSIETFPVGSSPIGLAFDGANIWTTDFFGNAVIKVRASDGVILGTYGLFGPLFVAYDGASVWVTNEVGDVTKLRGSDLTHELTVDLGTSQLWGIIFDGTSI
;
A
#
# COMPACT_ATOMS: atom_id res chain seq x y z
N MET A 1 -1.50 -6.22 -54.85
CA MET A 1 -0.30 -6.00 -55.68
C MET A 1 0.16 -4.56 -55.45
N THR A 2 1.39 -4.40 -54.92
CA THR A 2 2.27 -3.19 -54.92
C THR A 2 1.74 -1.86 -54.35
N SER A 3 2.48 -1.00 -53.64
CA SER A 3 3.78 -0.97 -52.94
C SER A 3 3.98 0.47 -52.42
N ASN A 4 4.73 0.64 -51.33
CA ASN A 4 5.57 1.80 -50.95
C ASN A 4 4.90 3.15 -50.58
N VAL A 5 5.03 3.69 -49.36
CA VAL A 5 6.23 4.15 -48.58
C VAL A 5 6.69 5.57 -48.97
N LEU A 6 6.44 6.48 -48.00
CA LEU A 6 7.20 7.67 -47.55
C LEU A 6 7.15 9.05 -48.26
N GLN A 7 6.94 10.05 -47.39
CA GLN A 7 7.66 11.34 -47.28
C GLN A 7 7.10 12.57 -48.02
N ILE A 8 6.41 13.45 -47.26
CA ILE A 8 6.51 14.91 -47.44
C ILE A 8 6.62 15.57 -46.06
N MET A 9 7.86 15.88 -45.69
CA MET A 9 8.20 16.88 -44.66
C MET A 9 8.16 18.25 -45.33
N GLY A 10 7.37 19.18 -44.79
CA GLY A 10 7.19 20.51 -45.37
C GLY A 10 6.87 21.57 -44.32
N ARG A 11 7.93 22.18 -43.77
CA ARG A 11 8.08 23.58 -43.33
C ARG A 11 7.02 24.16 -42.37
N LEU A 12 7.51 24.61 -41.21
CA LEU A 12 7.56 26.05 -40.94
C LEU A 12 8.79 26.36 -40.08
N ALA A 13 9.72 27.10 -40.69
CA ALA A 13 10.80 27.77 -40.02
C ALA A 13 10.23 29.02 -39.30
N GLY A 14 10.48 29.13 -38.00
CA GLY A 14 10.27 30.33 -37.22
C GLY A 14 11.49 30.53 -36.33
N SER A 15 12.48 31.23 -36.88
CA SER A 15 13.70 31.65 -36.20
C SER A 15 13.37 32.59 -35.05
N ALA A 16 13.88 32.31 -33.85
CA ALA A 16 14.16 33.33 -32.86
C ALA A 16 15.44 32.96 -32.10
N ILE A 17 16.51 33.61 -32.52
CA ILE A 17 17.79 33.72 -31.82
C ILE A 17 17.48 34.32 -30.44
N VAL A 18 17.57 33.53 -29.38
CA VAL A 18 17.55 34.07 -28.02
C VAL A 18 18.99 34.39 -27.64
N SER A 19 19.31 35.69 -27.63
CA SER A 19 20.55 36.23 -27.08
C SER A 19 20.67 35.92 -25.57
N PRO A 20 21.88 35.76 -25.00
CA PRO A 20 22.04 35.56 -23.57
C PRO A 20 21.60 36.83 -22.82
N ILE A 21 20.62 36.71 -21.92
CA ILE A 21 20.20 37.83 -21.07
C ILE A 21 21.32 38.08 -20.04
N PRO A 22 21.86 39.31 -19.94
CA PRO A 22 22.83 39.67 -18.92
C PRO A 22 22.19 39.60 -17.53
N ARG A 23 22.92 39.01 -16.57
CA ARG A 23 22.58 39.09 -15.14
C ARG A 23 22.52 40.56 -14.73
N THR A 24 21.35 41.05 -14.37
CA THR A 24 21.22 42.36 -13.73
C THR A 24 20.61 42.28 -12.34
N SER A 25 21.34 42.95 -11.45
CA SER A 25 20.88 43.62 -10.25
C SER A 25 20.45 42.75 -9.07
N ARG A 26 21.43 42.63 -8.16
CA ARG A 26 21.31 42.20 -6.78
C ARG A 26 20.27 43.08 -6.07
N MET A 27 19.02 42.60 -5.95
CA MET A 27 18.01 43.27 -5.12
C MET A 27 18.34 43.09 -3.64
N ASN A 28 18.55 44.23 -3.00
CA ASN A 28 18.68 44.55 -1.60
C ASN A 28 17.49 44.05 -0.75
N SER A 29 17.78 43.16 0.21
CA SER A 29 16.81 42.46 1.08
C SER A 29 16.23 43.30 2.23
N LYS A 30 15.88 44.56 2.00
CA LYS A 30 15.26 45.41 3.03
C LYS A 30 13.74 45.36 2.95
N GLY A 31 13.15 44.25 3.40
CA GLY A 31 11.70 44.14 3.42
C GLY A 31 11.10 42.80 3.84
N SER A 32 11.58 42.17 4.93
CA SER A 32 10.76 41.22 5.74
C SER A 32 11.54 40.72 6.97
N ALA A 33 12.14 41.63 7.74
CA ALA A 33 12.83 41.29 8.99
C ALA A 33 11.87 41.08 10.18
N LEU A 34 10.56 41.21 9.99
CA LEU A 34 9.54 41.11 11.05
C LEU A 34 8.69 39.83 11.01
N VAL A 35 8.78 39.00 9.95
CA VAL A 35 8.04 37.73 9.86
C VAL A 35 8.89 36.53 10.29
N ARG A 36 10.22 36.67 10.32
CA ARG A 36 11.17 35.60 10.70
C ARG A 36 11.52 35.58 12.20
N GLY A 37 11.03 36.54 12.98
CA GLY A 37 11.27 36.62 14.44
C GLY A 37 10.25 35.85 15.30
N ILE A 38 9.08 35.49 14.75
CA ILE A 38 7.99 34.86 15.52
C ILE A 38 7.92 33.34 15.30
N VAL A 39 8.44 32.81 14.18
CA VAL A 39 8.39 31.37 13.89
C VAL A 39 9.57 30.58 14.49
N THR A 40 10.68 31.23 14.85
CA THR A 40 11.84 30.54 15.47
C THR A 40 11.91 30.67 17.01
N LEU A 41 11.00 31.43 17.64
CA LEU A 41 10.95 31.55 19.11
C LEU A 41 9.99 30.55 19.78
N PHE A 42 9.30 29.69 19.02
CA PHE A 42 8.45 28.62 19.55
C PHE A 42 9.04 27.20 19.47
N ALA A 43 10.21 27.02 18.84
CA ALA A 43 10.86 25.71 18.71
C ALA A 43 12.06 25.50 19.66
N VAL A 44 12.55 26.54 20.34
CA VAL A 44 13.80 26.45 21.15
C VAL A 44 13.56 26.58 22.66
N VAL A 45 12.42 27.13 23.11
CA VAL A 45 12.14 27.30 24.55
C VAL A 45 11.47 26.07 25.19
N THR A 46 10.97 25.12 24.40
CA THR A 46 10.52 23.80 24.91
C THR A 46 11.64 22.76 25.01
N LEU A 47 12.86 23.05 24.56
CA LEU A 47 13.95 22.06 24.49
C LEU A 47 15.17 22.36 25.39
N SER A 48 15.00 23.14 26.48
CA SER A 48 16.07 23.30 27.50
C SER A 48 15.58 23.27 28.95
N LEU A 49 14.31 22.94 29.21
CA LEU A 49 13.80 22.64 30.56
C LEU A 49 13.47 21.16 30.77
N ALA A 50 13.72 20.30 29.79
CA ALA A 50 13.53 18.85 29.92
C ALA A 50 14.79 18.09 30.40
N SER A 51 15.95 18.74 30.51
CA SER A 51 17.20 18.02 30.84
C SER A 51 17.51 17.90 32.33
N THR A 52 16.78 18.58 33.22
CA THR A 52 16.95 18.42 34.68
C THR A 52 15.87 17.55 35.34
N ALA A 53 14.93 16.99 34.57
CA ALA A 53 13.92 16.05 35.07
C ALA A 53 14.23 14.57 34.70
N LEU A 54 15.41 14.27 34.15
CA LEU A 54 15.72 12.93 33.64
C LEU A 54 16.35 11.98 34.68
N SER A 55 16.69 12.46 35.88
CA SER A 55 17.35 11.65 36.92
C SER A 55 16.40 10.96 37.90
N GLY A 56 15.07 11.09 37.73
CA GLY A 56 14.07 10.49 38.62
C GLY A 56 12.90 9.79 37.91
N LEU A 57 12.94 9.67 36.58
CA LEU A 57 11.96 8.86 35.86
C LEU A 57 12.29 7.38 36.09
N PRO A 58 11.31 6.51 36.40
CA PRO A 58 11.55 5.08 36.34
C PRO A 58 12.15 4.77 34.97
N ALA A 59 13.20 3.94 34.94
CA ALA A 59 13.87 3.51 33.71
C ALA A 59 12.82 3.36 32.61
N ALA A 60 12.97 4.10 31.50
CA ALA A 60 11.98 4.25 30.44
C ALA A 60 11.18 2.95 30.31
N GLY A 61 9.98 2.94 30.92
CA GLY A 61 9.17 1.74 30.99
C GLY A 61 9.05 1.22 29.58
N GLN A 62 9.33 -0.07 29.39
CA GLN A 62 9.16 -0.76 28.11
C GLN A 62 7.93 -0.16 27.42
N ALA A 63 8.14 0.43 26.22
CA ALA A 63 7.02 0.83 25.39
C ALA A 63 6.05 -0.35 25.39
N PRO A 64 4.75 -0.16 25.71
CA PRO A 64 3.84 -1.27 25.90
C PRO A 64 4.00 -2.21 24.72
N ASP A 65 4.37 -3.46 25.02
CA ASP A 65 4.61 -4.49 24.02
C ASP A 65 3.31 -4.63 23.20
N SER A 66 3.24 -3.95 22.05
CA SER A 66 2.08 -3.79 21.16
C SER A 66 0.84 -3.06 21.73
N PHE A 67 0.44 -1.95 21.08
CA PHE A 67 -0.89 -1.36 21.22
C PHE A 67 -1.80 -1.96 20.14
N SER A 68 -2.60 -2.97 20.50
CA SER A 68 -3.69 -3.46 19.67
C SER A 68 -4.98 -2.71 20.02
N ILE A 69 -5.72 -2.25 19.02
CA ILE A 69 -7.04 -1.63 19.23
C ILE A 69 -8.07 -2.73 19.45
N GLU A 70 -8.09 -3.72 18.55
CA GLU A 70 -8.95 -4.92 18.61
C GLU A 70 -8.20 -6.11 17.99
N THR A 71 -8.55 -7.32 18.40
CA THR A 71 -8.00 -8.57 17.85
C THR A 71 -9.13 -9.56 17.64
N PHE A 72 -9.17 -10.15 16.44
CA PHE A 72 -10.17 -11.15 16.08
C PHE A 72 -9.50 -12.49 15.75
N PRO A 73 -10.00 -13.61 16.30
CA PRO A 73 -9.46 -14.92 15.98
C PRO A 73 -9.84 -15.29 14.54
N VAL A 74 -8.84 -15.58 13.70
CA VAL A 74 -9.05 -15.86 12.26
C VAL A 74 -8.32 -17.12 11.80
N GLY A 75 -8.53 -18.20 12.55
CA GLY A 75 -7.89 -19.48 12.25
C GLY A 75 -6.56 -19.68 12.98
N SER A 76 -5.76 -20.64 12.52
CA SER A 76 -4.59 -21.15 13.24
C SER A 76 -3.25 -20.56 12.79
N SER A 77 -3.14 -20.18 11.51
CA SER A 77 -1.93 -19.64 10.90
C SER A 77 -2.32 -18.72 9.73
N PRO A 78 -2.80 -17.50 10.03
CA PRO A 78 -3.12 -16.54 9.00
C PRO A 78 -1.84 -16.11 8.24
N ILE A 79 -1.83 -16.16 6.91
CA ILE A 79 -0.68 -15.79 6.07
C ILE A 79 -0.95 -14.54 5.24
N GLY A 80 -1.97 -14.57 4.40
CA GLY A 80 -2.31 -13.52 3.45
C GLY A 80 -3.56 -12.77 3.87
N LEU A 81 -3.61 -11.46 3.56
CA LEU A 81 -4.75 -10.59 3.83
C LEU A 81 -5.12 -9.75 2.60
N ALA A 82 -6.41 -9.57 2.37
CA ALA A 82 -6.96 -8.61 1.41
C ALA A 82 -8.17 -7.87 1.99
N PHE A 83 -8.36 -6.61 1.60
CA PHE A 83 -9.52 -5.81 2.00
C PHE A 83 -10.42 -5.56 0.79
N ASP A 84 -11.72 -5.80 0.94
CA ASP A 84 -12.71 -5.63 -0.14
C ASP A 84 -13.53 -4.34 -0.05
N GLY A 85 -13.23 -3.47 0.92
CA GLY A 85 -13.97 -2.24 1.19
C GLY A 85 -14.91 -2.32 2.40
N ALA A 86 -15.31 -3.52 2.83
CA ALA A 86 -16.14 -3.73 4.03
C ALA A 86 -15.68 -4.92 4.89
N ASN A 87 -14.95 -5.86 4.30
CA ASN A 87 -14.54 -7.12 4.87
C ASN A 87 -13.05 -7.35 4.64
N ILE A 88 -12.46 -8.09 5.56
CA ILE A 88 -11.10 -8.61 5.49
C ILE A 88 -11.21 -10.07 5.05
N TRP A 89 -10.39 -10.45 4.09
CA TRP A 89 -10.19 -11.82 3.67
C TRP A 89 -8.84 -12.27 4.20
N THR A 90 -8.79 -13.43 4.85
CA THR A 90 -7.53 -14.04 5.28
C THR A 90 -7.41 -15.46 4.75
N THR A 91 -6.18 -15.87 4.44
CA THR A 91 -5.83 -17.28 4.25
C THR A 91 -5.34 -17.84 5.58
N ASP A 92 -5.81 -19.02 5.98
CA ASP A 92 -5.36 -19.78 7.14
C ASP A 92 -4.67 -21.06 6.66
N PHE A 93 -3.34 -21.05 6.66
CA PHE A 93 -2.53 -22.09 6.04
C PHE A 93 -2.74 -23.45 6.69
N PHE A 94 -2.50 -23.55 8.01
CA PHE A 94 -2.67 -24.81 8.74
C PHE A 94 -4.13 -25.17 8.98
N GLY A 95 -5.05 -24.18 8.96
CA GLY A 95 -6.48 -24.45 9.01
C GLY A 95 -7.09 -24.86 7.67
N ASN A 96 -6.32 -24.82 6.58
CA ASN A 96 -6.77 -25.15 5.23
C ASN A 96 -8.05 -24.39 4.83
N ALA A 97 -8.04 -23.07 5.03
CA ALA A 97 -9.22 -22.26 4.80
C ALA A 97 -8.93 -20.84 4.31
N VAL A 98 -9.88 -20.29 3.55
CA VAL A 98 -10.03 -18.86 3.29
C VAL A 98 -11.18 -18.36 4.14
N ILE A 99 -10.95 -17.34 4.95
CA ILE A 99 -11.92 -16.83 5.93
C ILE A 99 -12.27 -15.39 5.55
N LYS A 100 -13.57 -15.11 5.42
CA LYS A 100 -14.10 -13.76 5.23
C LYS A 100 -14.60 -13.22 6.56
N VAL A 101 -14.11 -12.05 6.94
CA VAL A 101 -14.36 -11.41 8.24
C VAL A 101 -14.90 -10.01 8.00
N ARG A 102 -15.99 -9.62 8.68
CA ARG A 102 -16.46 -8.24 8.64
C ARG A 102 -15.47 -7.35 9.38
N ALA A 103 -14.97 -6.31 8.71
CA ALA A 103 -13.88 -5.49 9.27
C ALA A 103 -14.31 -4.67 10.50
N SER A 104 -15.61 -4.38 10.64
CA SER A 104 -16.13 -3.50 11.69
C SER A 104 -16.25 -4.14 13.06
N ASP A 105 -16.36 -5.47 13.13
CA ASP A 105 -16.69 -6.19 14.38
C ASP A 105 -16.04 -7.59 14.46
N GLY A 106 -15.28 -7.99 13.45
CA GLY A 106 -14.58 -9.28 13.44
C GLY A 106 -15.48 -10.49 13.22
N VAL A 107 -16.76 -10.30 12.89
CA VAL A 107 -17.67 -11.43 12.66
C VAL A 107 -17.21 -12.21 11.42
N ILE A 108 -16.99 -13.50 11.58
CA ILE A 108 -16.75 -14.42 10.46
C ILE A 108 -18.03 -14.53 9.64
N LEU A 109 -17.97 -14.06 8.40
CA LEU A 109 -19.07 -14.09 7.44
C LEU A 109 -19.10 -15.38 6.64
N GLY A 110 -17.97 -16.07 6.53
CA GLY A 110 -17.88 -17.34 5.83
C GLY A 110 -16.47 -17.90 5.83
N THR A 111 -16.41 -19.20 5.57
CA THR A 111 -15.17 -19.97 5.47
C THR A 111 -15.26 -20.88 4.26
N TYR A 112 -14.22 -20.87 3.43
CA TYR A 112 -14.08 -21.77 2.29
C TYR A 112 -12.88 -22.68 2.52
N GLY A 113 -13.08 -23.99 2.41
CA GLY A 113 -12.01 -24.97 2.55
C GLY A 113 -11.08 -24.95 1.33
N LEU A 114 -9.80 -24.69 1.55
CA LEU A 114 -8.77 -24.71 0.52
C LEU A 114 -7.49 -25.23 1.14
N PHE A 115 -6.84 -26.23 0.55
CA PHE A 115 -5.62 -26.81 1.11
C PHE A 115 -4.44 -25.86 0.95
N GLY A 116 -3.69 -25.63 2.04
CA GLY A 116 -2.48 -24.81 2.08
C GLY A 116 -2.56 -23.44 1.40
N PRO A 117 -3.56 -22.58 1.71
CA PRO A 117 -3.72 -21.30 1.06
C PRO A 117 -2.62 -20.33 1.52
N LEU A 118 -2.06 -19.56 0.58
CA LEU A 118 -0.91 -18.69 0.82
C LEU A 118 -1.29 -17.21 0.71
N PHE A 119 -1.39 -16.68 -0.51
CA PHE A 119 -1.62 -15.27 -0.77
C PHE A 119 -3.03 -15.04 -1.30
N VAL A 120 -3.57 -13.84 -1.05
CA VAL A 120 -4.91 -13.45 -1.51
C VAL A 120 -4.90 -12.03 -2.06
N ALA A 121 -5.60 -11.82 -3.17
CA ALA A 121 -5.86 -10.50 -3.75
C ALA A 121 -7.35 -10.36 -4.08
N TYR A 122 -7.89 -9.14 -4.03
CA TYR A 122 -9.27 -8.83 -4.38
C TYR A 122 -9.31 -8.00 -5.67
N ASP A 123 -10.12 -8.41 -6.65
CA ASP A 123 -10.22 -7.78 -7.97
C ASP A 123 -11.37 -6.75 -8.11
N GLY A 124 -12.10 -6.49 -7.02
CA GLY A 124 -13.31 -5.65 -7.03
C GLY A 124 -14.63 -6.45 -7.09
N ALA A 125 -14.58 -7.76 -7.30
CA ALA A 125 -15.75 -8.64 -7.25
C ALA A 125 -15.47 -9.99 -6.56
N SER A 126 -14.27 -10.52 -6.74
CA SER A 126 -13.82 -11.85 -6.32
C SER A 126 -12.45 -11.78 -5.67
N VAL A 127 -12.15 -12.79 -4.85
CA VAL A 127 -10.81 -13.01 -4.33
C VAL A 127 -10.10 -14.10 -5.11
N TRP A 128 -8.81 -13.91 -5.31
CA TRP A 128 -7.91 -14.85 -5.97
C TRP A 128 -6.91 -15.33 -4.93
N VAL A 129 -6.87 -16.64 -4.71
CA VAL A 129 -6.11 -17.25 -3.63
C VAL A 129 -5.13 -18.26 -4.21
N THR A 130 -3.85 -18.08 -3.94
CA THR A 130 -2.83 -19.07 -4.29
C THR A 130 -2.75 -20.14 -3.21
N ASN A 131 -2.27 -21.34 -3.54
CA ASN A 131 -2.06 -22.41 -2.58
C ASN A 131 -0.71 -23.13 -2.74
N GLU A 132 -0.34 -23.95 -1.77
CA GLU A 132 0.96 -24.63 -1.72
C GLU A 132 1.17 -25.68 -2.82
N VAL A 133 0.09 -26.15 -3.45
CA VAL A 133 0.16 -27.12 -4.55
C VAL A 133 0.36 -26.44 -5.91
N GLY A 134 0.30 -25.11 -5.98
CA GLY A 134 0.58 -24.34 -7.19
C GLY A 134 -0.65 -23.86 -7.96
N ASP A 135 -1.84 -23.96 -7.38
CA ASP A 135 -3.06 -23.45 -7.98
C ASP A 135 -3.38 -22.01 -7.54
N VAL A 136 -4.13 -21.32 -8.39
CA VAL A 136 -4.91 -20.12 -8.06
C VAL A 136 -6.38 -20.46 -8.08
N THR A 137 -7.06 -20.29 -6.96
CA THR A 137 -8.50 -20.46 -6.82
C THR A 137 -9.19 -19.10 -6.75
N LYS A 138 -10.18 -18.88 -7.61
CA LYS A 138 -11.04 -17.70 -7.58
C LYS A 138 -12.32 -18.00 -6.81
N LEU A 139 -12.63 -17.18 -5.81
CA LEU A 139 -13.88 -17.24 -5.05
C LEU A 139 -14.65 -15.94 -5.23
N ARG A 140 -15.96 -16.04 -5.45
CA ARG A 140 -16.84 -14.87 -5.51
C ARG A 140 -16.84 -14.15 -4.17
N GLY A 141 -16.66 -12.83 -4.21
CA GLY A 141 -16.58 -12.01 -3.02
C GLY A 141 -17.89 -11.98 -2.22
N SER A 142 -19.05 -12.08 -2.86
CA SER A 142 -20.35 -11.98 -2.18
C SER A 142 -20.63 -13.14 -1.23
N ASP A 143 -20.25 -14.36 -1.59
CA ASP A 143 -20.74 -15.59 -0.96
C ASP A 143 -19.71 -16.74 -0.90
N LEU A 144 -18.44 -16.48 -1.24
CA LEU A 144 -17.36 -17.48 -1.30
C LEU A 144 -17.60 -18.61 -2.31
N THR A 145 -18.55 -18.46 -3.25
CA THR A 145 -18.76 -19.46 -4.30
C THR A 145 -17.49 -19.63 -5.11
N HIS A 146 -17.02 -20.86 -5.25
CA HIS A 146 -15.93 -21.20 -6.15
C HIS A 146 -16.28 -20.84 -7.60
N GLU A 147 -15.43 -20.07 -8.25
CA GLU A 147 -15.64 -19.65 -9.65
C GLU A 147 -14.73 -20.40 -10.62
N LEU A 148 -13.45 -20.56 -10.28
CA LEU A 148 -12.47 -21.30 -11.10
C LEU A 148 -11.21 -21.66 -10.31
N THR A 149 -10.44 -22.61 -10.85
CA THR A 149 -9.09 -22.95 -10.40
C THR A 149 -8.15 -23.01 -11.61
N VAL A 150 -6.95 -22.43 -11.48
CA VAL A 150 -5.89 -22.45 -12.49
C VAL A 150 -4.62 -23.04 -11.89
N ASP A 151 -4.07 -24.07 -12.52
CA ASP A 151 -2.75 -24.61 -12.19
C ASP A 151 -1.65 -23.73 -12.82
N LEU A 152 -0.73 -23.21 -12.02
CA LEU A 152 0.39 -22.39 -12.47
C LEU A 152 1.60 -23.22 -12.94
N GLY A 153 1.58 -24.54 -12.75
CA GLY A 153 2.69 -25.44 -13.05
C GLY A 153 3.90 -25.28 -12.12
N THR A 154 3.73 -24.58 -10.99
CA THR A 154 4.77 -24.33 -9.99
C THR A 154 4.17 -24.17 -8.60
N SER A 155 4.83 -24.74 -7.59
CA SER A 155 4.50 -24.51 -6.18
C SER A 155 5.30 -23.35 -5.55
N GLN A 156 6.24 -22.76 -6.28
CA GLN A 156 7.00 -21.61 -5.80
C GLN A 156 6.24 -20.32 -6.08
N LEU A 157 5.57 -19.81 -5.05
CA LEU A 157 4.74 -18.62 -5.11
C LEU A 157 5.25 -17.59 -4.10
N TRP A 158 5.34 -16.33 -4.53
CA TRP A 158 5.89 -15.23 -3.73
C TRP A 158 4.88 -14.13 -3.41
N GLY A 159 3.71 -14.17 -4.06
CA GLY A 159 2.65 -13.19 -3.88
C GLY A 159 1.61 -13.30 -4.98
N ILE A 160 0.51 -12.56 -4.80
CA ILE A 160 -0.52 -12.29 -5.80
C ILE A 160 -0.96 -10.84 -5.58
N ILE A 161 -1.14 -10.07 -6.65
CA ILE A 161 -1.56 -8.66 -6.58
C ILE A 161 -2.58 -8.39 -7.65
N PHE A 162 -3.40 -7.36 -7.48
CA PHE A 162 -4.29 -6.87 -8.53
C PHE A 162 -3.86 -5.47 -8.93
N ASP A 163 -3.62 -5.23 -10.21
CA ASP A 163 -3.15 -3.92 -10.71
C ASP A 163 -4.29 -2.97 -11.14
N GLY A 164 -5.55 -3.40 -10.96
CA GLY A 164 -6.74 -2.70 -11.44
C GLY A 164 -7.31 -3.27 -12.73
N THR A 165 -6.55 -4.10 -13.44
CA THR A 165 -6.97 -4.77 -14.68
C THR A 165 -6.71 -6.27 -14.68
N SER A 166 -5.64 -6.70 -14.02
CA SER A 166 -5.14 -8.06 -14.05
C SER A 166 -4.63 -8.47 -12.68
N ILE A 167 -4.68 -9.78 -12.45
CA ILE A 167 -4.06 -10.49 -11.33
C ILE A 167 -2.65 -10.92 -11.71
#